data_AF-A0A537ALX3-F1
#
_entry.id   AF-A0A537ALX3-F1
#
_cell.length_a   1.000
_cell.length_b   1.000
_cell.length_c   1.000
_cell.angle_alpha   90.00
_cell.angle_beta   90.00
_cell.angle_gamma   90.00
#
_symmetry.space_group_name_H-M   'P 1'
#
loop_
_entity.id
_entity.type
_entity.pdbx_description
1 polymer ?
#
loop_
_entity_poly.entity_id
_entity_poly.type
_entity_poly.pdbx_seq_one_letter_code
_entity_poly.pdbx_strand_id
1 'polypeptide(L)'
;MVRKNMGYPDIERARDGQAALRRIIESYAGPGADLRALRRVVDLCREVQDAIEDDYCREKIRAIAEYSAELLSQAEHRARGPLSGIDFLRQQIRGALELLQSRLYSLERGRRFGQQFAHAGFGAIHAAKR
;
A
#
# COMPACT_ATOMS: atom_id res chain seq x y z
N MET A 1 6.59 -23.64 24.49
CA MET A 1 6.00 -22.29 24.41
C MET A 1 6.32 -21.69 23.06
N VAL A 2 5.37 -21.66 22.13
CA VAL A 2 5.54 -20.98 20.84
C VAL A 2 5.40 -19.49 21.11
N ARG A 3 6.45 -18.71 20.86
CA ARG A 3 6.32 -17.24 20.77
C ARG A 3 5.36 -16.98 19.61
N LYS A 4 4.14 -16.54 19.92
CA LYS A 4 3.18 -16.04 18.93
C LYS A 4 3.89 -14.87 18.26
N ASN A 5 4.45 -15.08 17.07
CA ASN A 5 5.03 -14.00 16.28
C ASN A 5 3.86 -13.05 16.02
N MET A 6 3.76 -11.95 16.78
CA MET A 6 2.67 -11.00 16.63
C MET A 6 2.92 -10.14 15.40
N GLY A 7 3.01 -10.80 14.24
CA GLY A 7 2.90 -10.15 12.95
C GLY A 7 1.52 -9.53 12.85
N TYR A 8 1.43 -8.47 12.07
CA TYR A 8 0.16 -7.87 11.68
C TYR A 8 -0.15 -8.40 10.28
N PRO A 9 -0.80 -9.58 10.17
CA PRO A 9 -0.90 -10.31 8.90
C PRO A 9 -1.64 -9.51 7.83
N ASP A 10 -2.54 -8.62 8.25
CA ASP A 10 -3.22 -7.67 7.40
C ASP A 10 -2.27 -6.60 6.84
N ILE A 11 -1.39 -6.03 7.67
CA ILE A 11 -0.38 -5.05 7.25
C ILE A 11 0.69 -5.72 6.37
N GLU A 12 1.09 -6.94 6.69
CA GLU A 12 2.02 -7.73 5.87
C GLU A 12 1.44 -8.00 4.49
N ARG A 13 0.19 -8.47 4.41
CA ARG A 13 -0.52 -8.67 3.14
C ARG A 13 -0.62 -7.37 2.32
N ALA A 14 -0.94 -6.26 2.97
CA ALA A 14 -1.00 -4.96 2.29
C ALA A 14 0.37 -4.50 1.76
N ARG A 15 1.46 -4.79 2.49
CA ARG A 15 2.83 -4.50 2.03
C ARG A 15 3.22 -5.35 0.83
N ASP A 16 2.89 -6.63 0.85
CA ASP A 16 3.17 -7.53 -0.27
C ASP A 16 2.43 -7.08 -1.53
N GLY A 17 1.16 -6.68 -1.39
CA GLY A 17 0.37 -6.10 -2.47
C GLY A 17 0.96 -4.78 -2.98
N GLN A 18 1.36 -3.87 -2.09
CA GLN A 18 2.03 -2.61 -2.45
C GLN A 18 3.35 -2.85 -3.19
N ALA A 19 4.16 -3.81 -2.74
CA ALA A 19 5.42 -4.17 -3.39
C ALA A 19 5.20 -4.82 -4.76
N ALA A 20 4.15 -5.65 -4.90
CA ALA A 20 3.76 -6.20 -6.19
C ALA A 20 3.31 -5.10 -7.17
N LEU A 21 2.51 -4.13 -6.72
CA LEU A 21 2.11 -2.97 -7.52
C LEU A 21 3.34 -2.20 -8.01
N ARG A 22 4.28 -1.90 -7.10
CA ARG A 22 5.53 -1.19 -7.45
C ARG A 22 6.31 -1.91 -8.56
N ARG A 23 6.49 -3.23 -8.44
CA ARG A 23 7.21 -4.03 -9.44
C ARG A 23 6.56 -3.97 -10.82
N ILE A 24 5.22 -4.02 -10.89
CA ILE A 24 4.51 -3.91 -12.18
C ILE A 24 4.85 -2.58 -12.86
N ILE A 25 4.75 -1.48 -12.12
CA ILE A 25 4.99 -0.13 -12.65
C ILE A 25 6.45 0.09 -13.05
N GLU A 26 7.39 -0.47 -12.29
CA GLU A 26 8.82 -0.42 -12.61
C GLU A 26 9.19 -1.28 -13.82
N SER A 27 8.47 -2.39 -14.03
CA SER A 27 8.69 -3.29 -15.17
C SER A 27 8.04 -2.84 -16.49
N TYR A 28 7.11 -1.88 -16.44
CA TYR A 28 6.39 -1.43 -17.63
C TYR A 28 7.34 -0.74 -18.63
N ALA A 29 7.50 -1.32 -19.81
CA ALA A 29 8.52 -0.95 -20.79
C ALA A 29 8.18 0.28 -21.66
N GLY A 30 6.94 0.77 -21.65
CA GLY A 30 6.51 1.91 -22.47
C GLY A 30 5.35 1.56 -23.41
N PRO A 31 5.13 2.37 -24.47
CA PRO A 31 3.84 2.99 -24.83
C PRO A 31 2.73 2.06 -25.34
N GLY A 32 2.96 0.74 -25.35
CA GLY A 32 1.94 -0.23 -25.70
C GLY A 32 0.96 -0.46 -24.55
N ALA A 33 -0.28 -0.81 -24.88
CA ALA A 33 -1.21 -1.29 -23.86
C ALA A 33 -0.63 -2.52 -23.16
N ASP A 34 -0.71 -2.56 -21.83
CA ASP A 34 -0.46 -3.77 -21.06
C ASP A 34 -1.69 -4.09 -20.21
N LEU A 35 -2.71 -4.62 -20.89
CA LEU A 35 -3.99 -4.97 -20.27
C LEU A 35 -3.85 -6.09 -19.24
N ARG A 36 -2.81 -6.93 -19.36
CA ARG A 36 -2.50 -7.97 -18.38
C ARG A 36 -1.96 -7.35 -17.10
N ALA A 37 -1.01 -6.42 -17.21
CA ALA A 37 -0.55 -5.65 -16.07
C ALA A 37 -1.69 -4.84 -15.45
N LEU A 38 -2.54 -4.21 -16.26
CA LEU A 38 -3.70 -3.46 -15.77
C LEU A 38 -4.63 -4.34 -14.94
N ARG A 39 -4.99 -5.52 -15.46
CA ARG A 39 -5.83 -6.46 -14.72
C ARG A 39 -5.18 -6.84 -13.38
N ARG A 40 -3.88 -7.12 -13.40
CA ARG A 40 -3.15 -7.47 -12.17
C ARG A 40 -3.11 -6.32 -11.17
N VAL A 41 -2.96 -5.07 -11.62
CA VAL A 41 -3.04 -3.88 -10.75
C VAL A 41 -4.40 -3.78 -10.10
N VAL A 42 -5.49 -3.95 -10.86
CA VAL A 42 -6.86 -3.90 -10.31
C VAL A 42 -7.06 -4.96 -9.23
N ASP A 43 -6.62 -6.20 -9.48
CA ASP A 43 -6.76 -7.29 -8.52
C ASP A 43 -5.93 -7.01 -7.25
N LEU A 44 -4.67 -6.54 -7.40
CA LEU A 44 -3.83 -6.15 -6.26
C LEU A 44 -4.39 -4.97 -5.46
N CYS A 45 -4.97 -3.96 -6.11
CA CYS A 45 -5.61 -2.83 -5.42
C CYS A 45 -6.77 -3.32 -4.54
N ARG A 46 -7.57 -4.27 -5.01
CA ARG A 46 -8.63 -4.91 -4.21
C ARG A 46 -8.05 -5.70 -3.04
N GLU A 47 -7.05 -6.55 -3.30
CA GLU A 47 -6.36 -7.33 -2.25
C GLU A 47 -5.84 -6.43 -1.11
N VAL A 48 -5.26 -5.26 -1.43
CA VAL A 48 -4.75 -4.31 -0.43
C VAL A 48 -5.90 -3.59 0.29
N GLN A 49 -6.97 -3.20 -0.42
CA GLN A 49 -8.15 -2.57 0.18
C GLN A 49 -8.85 -3.50 1.17
N ASP A 50 -9.00 -4.77 0.82
CA ASP A 50 -9.64 -5.79 1.65
C ASP A 50 -8.77 -6.14 2.88
N ALA A 51 -7.45 -5.96 2.77
CA ALA A 51 -6.53 -6.22 3.88
C ALA A 51 -6.59 -5.12 4.95
N ILE A 52 -6.72 -3.85 4.57
CA ILE A 52 -6.57 -2.72 5.50
C ILE A 52 -7.77 -1.78 5.46
N GLU A 53 -8.46 -1.70 6.59
CA GLU A 53 -9.53 -0.74 6.82
C GLU A 53 -8.97 0.62 7.28
N ASP A 54 -8.52 1.44 6.34
CA ASP A 54 -8.03 2.80 6.59
C ASP A 54 -8.37 3.74 5.42
N ASP A 55 -9.02 4.87 5.71
CA ASP A 55 -9.49 5.81 4.68
C ASP A 55 -8.36 6.41 3.84
N TYR A 56 -7.23 6.71 4.48
CA TYR A 56 -6.08 7.25 3.79
C TYR A 56 -5.46 6.21 2.85
N CYS A 57 -5.33 4.96 3.30
CA CYS A 57 -4.94 3.85 2.42
C CYS A 57 -5.92 3.70 1.24
N ARG A 58 -7.24 3.73 1.49
CA ARG A 58 -8.27 3.63 0.43
C ARG A 58 -8.10 4.72 -0.63
N GLU A 59 -7.88 5.96 -0.21
CA GLU A 59 -7.65 7.10 -1.11
C GLU A 59 -6.40 6.89 -1.98
N LYS A 60 -5.27 6.44 -1.39
CA LYS A 60 -4.04 6.21 -2.15
C LYS A 60 -4.15 5.01 -3.09
N ILE A 61 -4.85 3.96 -2.70
CA ILE A 61 -5.10 2.81 -3.59
C ILE A 61 -5.98 3.22 -4.77
N ARG A 62 -7.00 4.07 -4.55
CA ARG A 62 -7.80 4.63 -5.63
C ARG A 62 -6.95 5.43 -6.61
N ALA A 63 -6.08 6.31 -6.12
CA ALA A 63 -5.15 7.06 -6.97
C ALA A 63 -4.21 6.14 -7.78
N ILE A 64 -3.67 5.08 -7.15
CA ILE A 64 -2.84 4.09 -7.86
C ILE A 64 -3.64 3.43 -8.98
N ALA A 65 -4.88 3.00 -8.71
CA ALA A 65 -5.73 2.35 -9.71
C ALA A 65 -6.04 3.28 -10.89
N GLU A 66 -6.42 4.53 -10.63
CA GLU A 66 -6.77 5.53 -11.65
C GLU A 66 -5.57 5.86 -12.56
N TYR A 67 -4.41 6.17 -11.99
CA TYR A 67 -3.22 6.48 -12.80
C TYR A 67 -2.65 5.25 -13.50
N SER A 68 -2.77 4.06 -12.91
CA SER A 68 -2.33 2.82 -13.55
C SER A 68 -3.24 2.42 -14.70
N ALA A 69 -4.55 2.70 -14.61
CA ALA A 69 -5.46 2.58 -15.73
C ALA A 69 -4.99 3.48 -16.89
N GLU A 70 -4.76 4.77 -16.64
CA GLU A 70 -4.28 5.71 -17.66
C GLU A 70 -2.92 5.29 -18.26
N LEU A 71 -2.01 4.74 -17.44
CA LEU A 71 -0.68 4.30 -17.88
C LEU A 71 -0.74 3.04 -18.75
N LEU A 72 -1.63 2.09 -18.46
CA LEU A 72 -1.60 0.73 -19.02
C LEU A 72 -2.70 0.46 -20.06
N SER A 73 -3.74 1.30 -20.17
CA SER A 73 -4.94 1.02 -20.97
C SER A 73 -4.90 1.47 -22.43
N GLN A 74 -3.74 1.83 -22.99
CA GLN A 74 -3.61 2.49 -24.29
C GLN A 74 -4.34 3.83 -24.36
N ALA A 75 -3.60 4.91 -24.14
CA ALA A 75 -4.03 6.27 -24.43
C ALA A 75 -2.82 7.06 -24.88
N GLU A 76 -3.00 8.02 -25.78
CA GLU A 76 -1.99 9.06 -25.97
C GLU A 76 -1.74 9.72 -24.61
N HIS A 77 -0.59 9.43 -24.01
CA HIS A 77 -0.24 9.98 -22.71
C HIS A 77 0.07 11.47 -22.89
N ARG A 78 -0.95 12.30 -22.70
CA ARG A 78 -0.83 13.75 -22.89
C ARG A 78 0.25 14.30 -21.95
N ALA A 79 1.19 15.07 -22.50
CA ALA A 79 2.17 15.78 -21.70
C ALA A 79 1.47 16.72 -20.71
N ARG A 80 2.02 16.80 -19.48
CA ARG A 80 1.52 17.68 -18.41
C ARG A 80 2.68 18.55 -17.94
N GLY A 81 2.78 19.75 -18.49
CA GLY A 81 3.92 20.65 -18.27
C GLY A 81 5.19 20.11 -18.93
N PRO A 82 6.35 20.13 -18.25
CA PRO A 82 7.63 19.70 -18.84
C PRO A 82 7.78 18.17 -18.92
N LEU A 83 6.90 17.39 -18.28
CA LEU A 83 6.98 15.94 -18.25
C LEU A 83 6.20 15.30 -19.40
N SER A 84 6.74 14.20 -19.94
CA SER A 84 5.96 13.29 -20.77
C SER A 84 4.77 12.76 -19.95
N GLY A 85 3.65 12.44 -20.60
CA GLY A 85 2.49 11.90 -19.89
C GLY A 85 2.84 10.59 -19.14
N ILE A 86 3.72 9.76 -19.70
CA ILE A 86 4.21 8.53 -19.06
C ILE A 86 4.98 8.85 -17.77
N ASP A 87 5.93 9.79 -17.82
CA ASP A 87 6.76 10.12 -16.65
C ASP A 87 5.93 10.77 -15.55
N PHE A 88 4.98 11.63 -15.93
CA PHE A 88 4.00 12.18 -15.01
C PHE A 88 3.21 11.06 -14.31
N LEU A 89 2.64 10.12 -15.07
CA LEU A 89 1.84 9.02 -14.51
C LEU A 89 2.69 8.14 -13.59
N ARG A 90 3.91 7.78 -13.99
CA ARG A 90 4.85 7.03 -13.15
C ARG A 90 5.16 7.77 -11.85
N GLN A 91 5.39 9.07 -11.91
CA GLN A 91 5.65 9.88 -10.73
C GLN A 91 4.44 9.90 -9.78
N GLN A 92 3.23 10.09 -10.30
CA GLN A 92 2.01 10.07 -9.49
C GLN A 92 1.79 8.72 -8.81
N ILE A 93 1.99 7.61 -9.54
CA ILE A 93 1.84 6.26 -8.98
C ILE A 93 2.90 5.99 -7.91
N ARG A 94 4.17 6.34 -8.16
CA ARG A 94 5.26 6.18 -7.19
C ARG A 94 4.99 6.97 -5.90
N GLY A 95 4.58 8.23 -6.02
CA GLY A 95 4.21 9.05 -4.86
C GLY A 95 3.06 8.44 -4.06
N ALA A 96 2.01 7.95 -4.72
CA ALA A 96 0.91 7.28 -4.02
C ALA A 96 1.35 5.97 -3.32
N LEU A 97 2.23 5.18 -3.94
CA LEU A 97 2.81 3.97 -3.33
C LEU A 97 3.67 4.29 -2.10
N GLU A 98 4.46 5.36 -2.13
CA GLU A 98 5.26 5.82 -0.99
C GLU A 98 4.38 6.27 0.18
N LEU A 99 3.32 7.03 -0.10
CA LEU A 99 2.36 7.47 0.91
C LEU A 99 1.62 6.28 1.53
N LEU A 100 1.22 5.30 0.72
CA LEU A 100 0.62 4.05 1.20
C LEU A 100 1.60 3.29 2.11
N GLN A 101 2.85 3.11 1.69
CA GLN A 101 3.87 2.43 2.49
C GLN A 101 4.12 3.15 3.84
N SER A 102 4.19 4.48 3.82
CA SER A 102 4.34 5.30 5.02
C SER A 102 3.15 5.16 5.98
N ARG A 103 1.93 5.10 5.43
CA ARG A 103 0.72 4.86 6.24
C ARG A 103 0.72 3.48 6.86
N LEU A 104 1.03 2.43 6.10
CA LEU A 104 1.12 1.06 6.61
C LEU A 104 2.16 0.94 7.74
N TYR A 105 3.31 1.61 7.61
CA TYR A 105 4.31 1.68 8.67
C TYR A 105 3.78 2.39 9.92
N SER A 106 3.05 3.49 9.76
CA SER A 106 2.46 4.25 10.87
C SER A 106 1.37 3.46 11.60
N LEU A 107 0.50 2.76 10.86
CA LEU A 107 -0.51 1.86 11.43
C LEU A 107 0.13 0.74 12.26
N GLU A 108 1.18 0.12 11.73
CA GLU A 108 1.90 -0.93 12.45
C GLU A 108 2.51 -0.41 13.74
N ARG A 109 3.21 0.73 13.68
CA ARG A 109 3.77 1.37 14.88
C ARG A 109 2.70 1.67 15.91
N GLY A 110 1.58 2.25 15.49
CA GLY A 110 0.45 2.56 16.38
C GLY A 110 -0.06 1.32 17.12
N ARG A 111 -0.22 0.20 16.41
CA ARG A 111 -0.64 -1.07 17.01
C ARG A 111 0.42 -1.65 17.96
N ARG A 112 1.71 -1.57 17.60
CA ARG A 112 2.81 -2.04 18.46
C ARG A 112 2.85 -1.26 19.77
N PHE A 113 2.74 0.07 19.72
CA PHE A 113 2.69 0.90 20.92
C PHE A 113 1.45 0.64 21.76
N GLY A 114 0.25 0.55 21.14
CA GLY A 114 -0.98 0.24 21.86
C GLY A 114 -0.91 -1.11 22.61
N GLN A 115 -0.32 -2.13 22.00
CA GLN A 115 -0.10 -3.43 22.65
C GLN A 115 0.91 -3.36 23.80
N GLN A 116 1.97 -2.56 23.68
CA GLN A 116 2.94 -2.36 24.76
C GLN A 116 2.30 -1.71 26.00
N PHE A 117 1.44 -0.70 25.81
CA PHE A 117 0.70 -0.07 26.91
C PHE A 117 -0.32 -1.02 27.53
N ALA A 118 -1.03 -1.82 26.73
CA ALA A 118 -1.94 -2.85 27.24
C ALA A 118 -1.19 -3.87 28.12
N HIS A 119 -0.03 -4.36 27.67
CA HIS A 119 0.75 -5.33 28.45
C HIS A 119 1.30 -4.75 29.76
N ALA A 120 1.72 -3.48 29.76
CA ALA A 120 2.16 -2.78 30.97
C ALA A 120 1.03 -2.55 31.98
N GLY A 121 -0.18 -2.18 31.52
CA GLY A 121 -1.35 -1.98 32.38
C GLY A 121 -1.80 -3.25 33.10
N PHE A 122 -1.82 -4.40 32.40
CA PHE A 122 -2.14 -5.69 33.04
C PHE A 122 -1.07 -6.17 34.02
N GLY A 123 0.22 -5.87 33.78
CA GLY A 123 1.30 -6.20 34.71
C GLY A 123 1.24 -5.43 36.03
N ALA A 124 0.84 -4.15 35.99
CA ALA A 124 0.71 -3.33 37.20
C ALA A 124 -0.45 -3.77 38.10
N ILE A 125 -1.57 -4.22 37.50
CA ILE A 125 -2.77 -4.66 38.26
C ILE A 125 -2.50 -5.97 39.02
N HIS A 126 -1.65 -6.86 38.50
CA HIS A 126 -1.26 -8.10 39.19
C HIS A 126 -0.20 -7.90 40.28
N ALA A 127 0.59 -6.82 40.24
CA ALA A 127 1.62 -6.53 41.25
C ALA A 127 1.04 -5.89 42.53
N ALA A 128 -0.12 -5.24 42.45
CA ALA A 128 -0.74 -4.51 43.56
C ALA A 128 -1.51 -5.39 44.58
N LYS A 129 -1.32 -6.72 44.55
CA LYS A 129 -2.06 -7.69 45.39
C LYS A 129 -1.19 -8.53 46.35
N ARG A 130 0.03 -8.07 46.67
CA ARG A 130 0.88 -8.71 47.69
C ARG A 130 0.85 -7.97 49.01
#